data_AF-Q0P7I5-F1
#
_entry.id   AF-Q0P7I5-F1
#
_cell.length_a   1.000
_cell.length_b   1.000
_cell.length_c   1.000
_cell.angle_alpha   90.00
_cell.angle_beta   90.00
_cell.angle_gamma   90.00
#
_symmetry.space_group_name_H-M   'P 1'
#
loop_
_entity.id
_entity.type
_entity.pdbx_description
1 polymer ?
#
loop_
_entity_poly.entity_id
_entity_poly.type
_entity_poly.pdbx_seq_one_letter_code
_entity_poly.pdbx_strand_id
1 'polypeptide(L)'
;AQQLRLMLQYGGVEYEDKRYELQKGTDGSYKCPEWFEQDKKTLKLDLPNLPYLIDGSTELTETDAIALYLAEKLKLTGSSEKEKHLAHMTNLRIHDFRLAIIKVVYSPEHEALKGELFASFPERLALFSDFLGPKKKWLVGDSITFADFNFYDLLDILEVYVPTCLDEFPPLQRFIERFEALPKIKKYLASEQHQAVKNQPNNKSAYMGNSYVK
;
A
#
# COMPACT_ATOMS: atom_id res chain seq x y z
N ALA A 1 -3.91 -0.14 3.86
CA ALA A 1 -4.02 1.32 3.67
C ALA A 1 -2.74 2.06 4.07
N GLN A 2 -1.59 1.38 4.08
CA GLN A 2 -0.33 1.94 4.53
C GLN A 2 0.20 3.01 3.57
N GLN A 3 0.01 2.82 2.25
CA GLN A 3 0.30 3.85 1.24
C GLN A 3 -0.39 5.19 1.53
N LEU A 4 -1.64 5.19 2.00
CA LEU A 4 -2.42 6.40 2.27
C LEU A 4 -1.90 7.10 3.53
N ARG A 5 -1.54 6.32 4.56
CA ARG A 5 -0.88 6.85 5.76
C ARG A 5 0.46 7.49 5.42
N LEU A 6 1.28 6.85 4.59
CA LEU A 6 2.54 7.43 4.13
C LEU A 6 2.33 8.76 3.38
N MET A 7 1.30 8.87 2.54
CA MET A 7 0.95 10.12 1.86
C MET A 7 0.55 11.22 2.86
N LEU A 8 -0.32 10.92 3.82
CA LEU A 8 -0.74 11.85 4.87
C LEU A 8 0.47 12.33 5.71
N GLN A 9 1.33 11.39 6.11
CA GLN A 9 2.56 11.67 6.87
C GLN A 9 3.53 12.54 6.07
N TYR A 10 3.72 12.26 4.78
CA TYR A 10 4.53 13.09 3.89
C TYR A 10 3.93 14.51 3.72
N GLY A 11 2.61 14.60 3.57
CA GLY A 11 1.89 15.87 3.54
C GLY A 11 2.03 16.65 4.85
N GLY A 12 2.28 15.98 5.97
CA GLY A 12 2.16 16.57 7.31
C GLY A 12 0.70 16.93 7.63
N VAL A 13 -0.22 16.11 7.11
CA VAL A 13 -1.66 16.26 7.36
C VAL A 13 -1.96 15.65 8.72
N GLU A 14 -2.67 16.39 9.57
CA GLU A 14 -3.23 15.85 10.79
C GLU A 14 -4.48 15.02 10.46
N TYR A 15 -4.57 13.81 10.99
CA TYR A 15 -5.67 12.90 10.72
C TYR A 15 -5.90 11.95 11.89
N GLU A 16 -7.12 11.43 11.99
CA GLU A 16 -7.46 10.31 12.87
C GLU A 16 -7.36 9.00 12.07
N ASP A 17 -6.60 8.02 12.58
CA ASP A 17 -6.49 6.67 12.00
C ASP A 17 -7.47 5.73 12.71
N LYS A 18 -8.75 5.78 12.32
CA LYS A 18 -9.76 4.84 12.82
C LYS A 18 -9.45 3.43 12.32
N ARG A 19 -8.97 2.56 13.22
CA ARG A 19 -8.64 1.16 12.94
C ARG A 19 -9.70 0.23 13.49
N TYR A 20 -10.24 -0.61 12.62
CA TYR A 20 -11.20 -1.64 12.98
C TYR A 20 -10.49 -2.96 13.26
N GLU A 21 -10.74 -3.53 14.43
CA GLU A 21 -10.08 -4.76 14.86
C GLU A 21 -10.90 -6.01 14.51
N LEU A 22 -10.21 -7.06 14.06
CA LEU A 22 -10.84 -8.37 13.85
C LEU A 22 -10.92 -9.12 15.17
N GLN A 23 -12.12 -9.58 15.49
CA GLN A 23 -12.44 -10.39 16.67
C GLN A 23 -12.62 -11.84 16.24
N LYS A 24 -11.95 -12.77 16.95
CA LYS A 24 -12.10 -14.20 16.71
C LYS A 24 -13.34 -14.73 17.42
N GLY A 25 -14.28 -15.29 16.66
CA GLY A 25 -15.48 -15.93 17.16
C GLY A 25 -15.19 -17.32 17.77
N THR A 26 -16.17 -17.84 18.50
CA THR A 26 -16.11 -19.19 19.09
C THR A 26 -16.08 -20.31 18.03
N ASP A 27 -16.56 -20.03 16.83
CA ASP A 27 -16.52 -20.91 15.66
C ASP A 27 -15.19 -20.83 14.90
N GLY A 28 -14.24 -20.04 15.38
CA GLY A 28 -12.94 -19.80 14.74
C GLY A 28 -12.97 -18.78 13.60
N SER A 29 -14.14 -18.27 13.21
CA SER A 29 -14.27 -17.21 12.20
C SER A 29 -13.79 -15.85 12.73
N TYR A 30 -13.37 -14.96 11.84
CA TYR A 30 -13.07 -13.57 12.20
C TYR A 30 -14.24 -12.67 11.82
N LYS A 31 -14.63 -11.79 12.75
CA LYS A 31 -15.69 -10.79 12.56
C LYS A 31 -15.14 -9.41 12.88
N CYS A 32 -15.79 -8.37 12.34
CA CYS A 32 -15.47 -6.99 12.66
C CYS A 32 -16.75 -6.22 13.04
N PRO A 33 -17.29 -6.42 14.25
CA PRO A 33 -18.59 -5.88 14.62
C PRO A 33 -18.64 -4.35 14.56
N GLU A 34 -17.58 -3.68 15.02
CA GLU A 34 -17.47 -2.22 14.98
C GLU A 34 -17.63 -1.66 13.55
N TRP A 35 -17.10 -2.36 12.55
CA TRP A 35 -17.33 -1.99 11.15
C TRP A 35 -18.72 -2.44 10.66
N PHE A 36 -18.98 -3.76 10.62
CA PHE A 36 -20.14 -4.32 9.92
C PHE A 36 -21.48 -4.07 10.62
N GLU A 37 -21.47 -3.95 11.95
CA GLU A 37 -22.69 -3.82 12.75
C GLU A 37 -22.96 -2.37 13.16
N GLN A 38 -21.93 -1.52 13.19
CA GLN A 38 -22.02 -0.11 13.60
C GLN A 38 -21.64 0.82 12.44
N ASP A 39 -20.36 1.16 12.27
CA ASP A 39 -19.91 2.30 11.45
C ASP A 39 -20.32 2.19 9.98
N LYS A 40 -20.30 0.99 9.38
CA LYS A 40 -20.74 0.80 7.99
C LYS A 40 -22.21 1.20 7.76
N LYS A 41 -23.05 1.13 8.80
CA LYS A 41 -24.48 1.46 8.74
C LYS A 41 -24.77 2.91 9.12
N THR A 42 -23.89 3.53 9.92
CA THR A 42 -24.09 4.88 10.48
C THR A 42 -23.35 5.94 9.68
N LEU A 43 -22.16 5.62 9.15
CA LEU A 43 -21.45 6.45 8.19
C LEU A 43 -22.26 6.45 6.89
N LYS A 44 -22.70 7.63 6.45
CA LYS A 44 -23.54 7.81 5.26
C LYS A 44 -22.74 7.81 3.95
N LEU A 45 -21.73 6.95 3.87
CA LEU A 45 -20.89 6.80 2.69
C LEU A 45 -21.75 6.29 1.53
N ASP A 46 -21.58 6.86 0.33
CA ASP A 46 -22.35 6.45 -0.86
C ASP A 46 -22.08 4.98 -1.23
N LEU A 47 -20.82 4.54 -1.09
CA LEU A 47 -20.36 3.17 -1.35
C LEU A 47 -19.56 2.66 -0.14
N PRO A 48 -20.21 2.22 0.97
CA PRO A 48 -19.54 1.91 2.23
C PRO A 48 -18.50 0.79 2.11
N ASN A 49 -17.23 1.13 2.29
CA ASN A 49 -16.10 0.21 2.18
C ASN A 49 -14.91 0.67 3.07
N LEU A 50 -13.91 -0.20 3.24
CA LEU A 50 -12.62 0.14 3.84
C LEU A 50 -11.50 0.04 2.79
N PRO A 51 -10.51 0.96 2.80
CA PRO A 51 -10.48 2.18 3.61
C PRO A 51 -11.53 3.19 3.16
N TYR A 52 -11.88 4.11 4.06
CA TYR A 52 -12.60 5.33 3.76
C TYR A 52 -11.78 6.55 4.18
N LEU A 53 -12.12 7.71 3.62
CA LEU A 53 -11.60 9.02 4.02
C LEU A 53 -12.78 9.98 4.18
N ILE A 54 -12.78 10.76 5.27
CA ILE A 54 -13.72 11.84 5.53
C ILE A 54 -12.90 13.12 5.74
N ASP A 55 -13.07 14.08 4.85
CA ASP A 55 -12.45 15.41 4.91
C ASP A 55 -13.52 16.48 4.68
N GLY A 56 -14.09 16.97 5.79
CA GLY A 56 -15.22 17.88 5.78
C GLY A 56 -16.44 17.24 5.11
N SER A 57 -16.88 17.82 3.99
CA SER A 57 -17.98 17.29 3.18
C SER A 57 -17.54 16.30 2.10
N THR A 58 -16.24 16.00 2.01
CA THR A 58 -15.72 15.01 1.05
C THR A 58 -15.62 13.67 1.74
N GLU A 59 -16.42 12.71 1.29
CA GLU A 59 -16.45 11.35 1.79
C GLU A 59 -16.09 10.40 0.65
N LEU A 60 -15.03 9.62 0.81
CA LEU A 60 -14.51 8.74 -0.23
C LEU A 60 -14.27 7.34 0.29
N THR A 61 -14.56 6.36 -0.54
CA THR A 61 -14.11 4.97 -0.40
C THR A 61 -13.28 4.60 -1.63
N GLU A 62 -12.77 3.37 -1.68
CA GLU A 62 -11.82 2.89 -2.68
C GLU A 62 -10.41 3.47 -2.55
N THR A 63 -9.44 2.58 -2.39
CA THR A 63 -8.05 2.97 -2.07
C THR A 63 -7.44 3.91 -3.12
N ASP A 64 -7.66 3.62 -4.41
CA ASP A 64 -7.08 4.43 -5.49
C ASP A 64 -7.77 5.78 -5.66
N ALA A 65 -9.07 5.88 -5.36
CA ALA A 65 -9.80 7.14 -5.37
C ALA A 65 -9.31 8.05 -4.22
N ILE A 66 -9.13 7.49 -3.03
CA ILE A 66 -8.56 8.21 -1.89
C ILE A 66 -7.11 8.62 -2.18
N ALA A 67 -6.30 7.75 -2.77
CA ALA A 67 -4.93 8.08 -3.16
C ALA A 67 -4.89 9.24 -4.16
N LEU A 68 -5.75 9.23 -5.18
CA LEU A 68 -5.84 10.32 -6.16
C LEU A 68 -6.26 11.64 -5.50
N TYR A 69 -7.27 11.61 -4.63
CA TYR A 69 -7.71 12.79 -3.87
C TYR A 69 -6.58 13.40 -3.05
N LEU A 70 -5.85 12.57 -2.29
CA LEU A 70 -4.69 13.00 -1.53
C LEU A 70 -3.59 13.52 -2.44
N ALA A 71 -3.39 12.89 -3.60
CA ALA A 71 -2.40 13.35 -4.58
C ALA A 71 -2.70 14.76 -5.06
N GLU A 72 -3.95 15.08 -5.36
CA GLU A 72 -4.36 16.41 -5.79
C GLU A 72 -4.16 17.45 -4.68
N LYS A 73 -4.64 17.14 -3.46
CA LYS A 73 -4.46 18.05 -2.31
C LYS A 73 -2.99 18.30 -1.95
N LEU A 74 -2.15 17.28 -2.08
CA LEU A 74 -0.73 17.35 -1.72
C LEU A 74 0.18 17.69 -2.91
N LYS A 75 -0.37 17.93 -4.10
CA LYS A 75 0.37 18.20 -5.35
C LYS A 75 1.35 17.07 -5.74
N LEU A 76 0.91 15.83 -5.57
CA LEU A 76 1.63 14.57 -5.88
C LEU A 76 1.10 13.88 -7.15
N THR A 77 0.47 14.61 -8.08
CA THR A 77 -0.08 14.03 -9.31
C THR A 77 0.93 13.98 -10.47
N GLY A 78 2.05 14.70 -10.37
CA GLY A 78 3.01 14.88 -11.46
C GLY A 78 3.02 16.32 -11.99
N SER A 79 4.14 16.75 -12.56
CA SER A 79 4.39 18.14 -12.97
C SER A 79 3.99 18.44 -14.42
N SER A 80 3.72 17.42 -15.23
CA SER A 80 3.24 17.56 -16.60
C SER A 80 2.05 16.64 -16.88
N GLU A 81 1.28 16.92 -17.93
CA GLU A 81 0.20 16.04 -18.37
C GLU A 81 0.71 14.61 -18.61
N LYS A 82 1.88 14.46 -19.24
CA LYS A 82 2.50 13.13 -19.42
C LYS A 82 2.77 12.44 -18.09
N GLU A 83 3.35 13.15 -17.12
CA GLU A 83 3.65 12.57 -15.80
C GLU A 83 2.38 12.15 -15.05
N LYS A 84 1.29 12.94 -15.14
CA LYS A 84 0.00 12.57 -14.54
C LYS A 84 -0.54 11.25 -15.09
N HIS A 85 -0.55 11.11 -16.42
CA HIS A 85 -1.02 9.88 -17.06
C HIS A 85 -0.10 8.69 -16.75
N LEU A 86 1.22 8.89 -16.74
CA LEU A 86 2.16 7.86 -16.34
C LEU A 86 2.00 7.46 -14.88
N ALA A 87 1.75 8.39 -13.96
CA ALA A 87 1.55 8.10 -12.55
C ALA A 87 0.29 7.24 -12.37
N HIS A 88 -0.79 7.60 -13.05
CA HIS A 88 -2.03 6.83 -13.00
C HIS A 88 -1.86 5.43 -13.60
N MET A 89 -1.28 5.31 -14.79
CA MET A 89 -1.00 4.01 -15.43
C MET A 89 -0.12 3.12 -14.53
N THR A 90 0.92 3.70 -13.93
CA THR A 90 1.83 2.96 -13.04
C THR A 90 1.10 2.53 -11.77
N ASN A 91 0.25 3.38 -11.20
CA ASN A 91 -0.57 3.04 -10.04
C ASN A 91 -1.50 1.84 -10.33
N LEU A 92 -2.18 1.84 -11.48
CA LEU A 92 -3.03 0.70 -11.88
C LEU A 92 -2.20 -0.58 -12.04
N ARG A 93 -0.98 -0.50 -12.58
CA ARG A 93 -0.09 -1.66 -12.68
C ARG A 93 0.36 -2.19 -11.32
N ILE A 94 0.59 -1.29 -10.36
CA ILE A 94 0.91 -1.65 -8.96
C ILE A 94 -0.31 -2.32 -8.30
N HIS A 95 -1.51 -1.79 -8.55
CA HIS A 95 -2.77 -2.35 -8.06
C HIS A 95 -2.97 -3.78 -8.55
N ASP A 96 -2.78 -4.06 -9.85
CA ASP A 96 -2.88 -5.41 -10.42
C ASP A 96 -1.94 -6.41 -9.74
N PHE A 97 -0.70 -5.98 -9.46
CA PHE A 97 0.26 -6.83 -8.76
C PHE A 97 -0.21 -7.10 -7.31
N ARG A 98 -0.69 -6.06 -6.62
CA ARG A 98 -1.25 -6.21 -5.27
C ARG A 98 -2.46 -7.14 -5.25
N LEU A 99 -3.36 -7.06 -6.22
CA LEU A 99 -4.51 -7.97 -6.33
C LEU A 99 -4.09 -9.42 -6.53
N ALA A 100 -3.05 -9.68 -7.33
CA ALA A 100 -2.51 -11.03 -7.51
C ALA A 100 -1.99 -11.62 -6.18
N ILE A 101 -1.35 -10.80 -5.35
CA ILE A 101 -0.91 -11.19 -4.00
C ILE A 101 -2.10 -11.46 -3.10
N ILE A 102 -3.07 -10.53 -3.05
CA ILE A 102 -4.28 -10.64 -2.21
C ILE A 102 -5.04 -11.94 -2.52
N LYS A 103 -5.17 -12.30 -3.80
CA LYS A 103 -5.84 -13.54 -4.23
C LYS A 103 -5.21 -14.79 -3.60
N VAL A 104 -3.89 -14.83 -3.46
CA VAL A 104 -3.20 -15.96 -2.83
C VAL A 104 -3.28 -15.88 -1.32
N VAL A 105 -3.03 -14.71 -0.73
CA VAL A 105 -3.01 -14.47 0.72
C VAL A 105 -4.31 -14.87 1.42
N TYR A 106 -5.46 -14.64 0.79
CA TYR A 106 -6.78 -14.97 1.34
C TYR A 106 -7.36 -16.28 0.79
N SER A 107 -6.61 -17.04 0.00
CA SER A 107 -7.05 -18.35 -0.50
C SER A 107 -6.75 -19.46 0.51
N PRO A 108 -7.70 -20.38 0.78
CA PRO A 108 -7.39 -21.60 1.53
C PRO A 108 -6.33 -22.47 0.81
N GLU A 109 -6.15 -22.30 -0.49
CA GLU A 109 -5.16 -23.02 -1.33
C GLU A 109 -3.80 -22.30 -1.42
N HIS A 110 -3.55 -21.29 -0.57
CA HIS A 110 -2.33 -20.47 -0.63
C HIS A 110 -1.02 -21.25 -0.71
N GLU A 111 -0.90 -22.39 -0.02
CA GLU A 111 0.30 -23.25 -0.06
C GLU A 111 0.62 -23.75 -1.46
N ALA A 112 -0.39 -24.10 -2.25
CA ALA A 112 -0.22 -24.54 -3.63
C ALA A 112 0.04 -23.37 -4.59
N LEU A 113 -0.53 -22.20 -4.30
CA LEU A 113 -0.50 -21.03 -5.20
C LEU A 113 0.72 -20.11 -4.99
N LYS A 114 1.28 -20.05 -3.77
CA LYS A 114 2.35 -19.10 -3.43
C LYS A 114 3.63 -19.31 -4.23
N GLY A 115 3.93 -20.56 -4.60
CA GLY A 115 5.12 -20.89 -5.40
C GLY A 115 5.10 -20.20 -6.78
N GLU A 116 3.97 -20.31 -7.49
CA GLU A 116 3.78 -19.64 -8.79
C GLU A 116 3.79 -18.12 -8.64
N LEU A 117 3.12 -17.59 -7.60
CA LEU A 117 3.13 -16.16 -7.31
C LEU A 117 4.55 -15.63 -7.12
N PHE A 118 5.34 -16.26 -6.25
CA PHE A 118 6.71 -15.83 -5.96
C PHE A 118 7.64 -16.00 -7.15
N ALA A 119 7.46 -17.07 -7.94
CA ALA A 119 8.20 -17.26 -9.20
C ALA A 119 7.90 -16.15 -10.22
N SER A 120 6.75 -15.47 -10.15
CA SER A 120 6.41 -14.33 -11.01
C SER A 120 7.04 -13.01 -10.57
N PHE A 121 7.59 -12.91 -9.35
CA PHE A 121 8.13 -11.65 -8.83
C PHE A 121 9.27 -11.08 -9.68
N PRO A 122 10.30 -11.86 -10.09
CA PRO A 122 11.42 -11.30 -10.87
C PRO A 122 10.97 -10.64 -12.18
N GLU A 123 10.08 -11.29 -12.95
CA GLU A 123 9.57 -10.73 -14.21
C GLU A 123 8.77 -9.43 -13.96
N ARG A 124 7.91 -9.42 -12.93
CA ARG A 124 7.11 -8.25 -12.59
C ARG A 124 7.98 -7.09 -12.09
N LEU A 125 8.98 -7.37 -11.26
CA LEU A 125 9.92 -6.39 -10.71
C LEU A 125 10.85 -5.84 -11.79
N ALA A 126 11.29 -6.68 -12.74
CA ALA A 126 12.07 -6.25 -13.89
C ALA A 126 11.36 -5.15 -14.68
N LEU A 127 10.06 -5.30 -14.95
CA LEU A 127 9.26 -4.27 -15.64
C LEU A 127 9.29 -2.92 -14.92
N PHE A 128 9.17 -2.90 -13.59
CA PHE A 128 9.25 -1.66 -12.82
C PHE A 128 10.67 -1.11 -12.72
N SER A 129 11.67 -1.98 -12.59
CA SER A 129 13.09 -1.61 -12.56
C SER A 129 13.51 -0.95 -13.87
N ASP A 130 13.12 -1.53 -15.01
CA ASP A 130 13.36 -0.98 -16.34
C ASP A 130 12.60 0.33 -16.56
N PHE A 131 11.35 0.39 -16.09
CA PHE A 131 10.55 1.60 -16.17
C PHE A 131 11.15 2.75 -15.36
N LEU A 132 11.60 2.51 -14.12
CA LEU A 132 12.31 3.49 -13.31
C LEU A 132 13.63 3.90 -13.99
N GLY A 133 14.35 2.91 -14.50
CA GLY A 133 15.61 3.09 -15.20
C GLY A 133 16.72 3.70 -14.31
N PRO A 134 17.89 4.00 -14.89
CA PRO A 134 19.04 4.46 -14.11
C PRO A 134 19.00 5.96 -13.76
N LYS A 135 18.18 6.76 -14.45
CA LYS A 135 18.23 8.22 -14.37
C LYS A 135 17.11 8.86 -13.56
N LYS A 136 15.92 8.25 -13.51
CA LYS A 136 14.79 8.88 -12.83
C LYS A 136 14.96 8.79 -11.33
N LYS A 137 14.57 9.87 -10.64
CA LYS A 137 14.55 9.89 -9.18
C LYS A 137 13.33 9.18 -8.61
N TRP A 138 12.20 9.23 -9.31
CA TRP A 138 10.93 8.61 -8.95
C TRP A 138 10.35 7.91 -10.19
N LEU A 139 9.30 7.12 -10.03
CA LEU A 139 8.78 6.25 -11.11
C LEU A 139 8.55 6.99 -12.43
N VAL A 140 7.98 8.18 -12.35
CA VAL A 140 7.52 8.92 -13.53
C VAL A 140 8.35 10.15 -13.86
N GLY A 141 9.36 10.50 -13.05
CA GLY A 141 10.19 11.68 -13.28
C GLY A 141 11.04 12.08 -12.07
N ASP A 142 11.30 13.39 -11.96
CA ASP A 142 12.13 13.97 -10.88
C ASP A 142 11.33 14.37 -9.63
N SER A 143 10.01 14.50 -9.79
CA SER A 143 9.05 14.80 -8.72
C SER A 143 8.38 13.52 -8.21
N ILE A 144 8.22 13.43 -6.89
CA ILE A 144 7.50 12.31 -6.26
C ILE A 144 6.00 12.43 -6.54
N THR A 145 5.36 11.29 -6.75
CA THR A 145 3.93 11.16 -7.02
C THR A 145 3.29 10.13 -6.11
N PHE A 146 1.96 10.08 -6.06
CA PHE A 146 1.22 9.06 -5.30
C PHE A 146 1.55 7.61 -5.73
N ALA A 147 1.95 7.40 -6.98
CA ALA A 147 2.38 6.09 -7.47
C ALA A 147 3.63 5.58 -6.71
N ASP A 148 4.53 6.47 -6.31
CA ASP A 148 5.73 6.11 -5.56
C ASP A 148 5.39 5.60 -4.14
N PHE A 149 4.37 6.15 -3.50
CA PHE A 149 3.88 5.67 -2.19
C PHE A 149 3.24 4.29 -2.29
N ASN A 150 2.43 4.07 -3.33
CA ASN A 150 1.82 2.77 -3.60
C ASN A 150 2.87 1.71 -3.94
N PHE A 151 3.92 2.10 -4.65
CA PHE A 151 5.01 1.22 -5.04
C PHE A 151 5.92 0.87 -3.88
N TYR A 152 6.34 1.86 -3.08
CA TYR A 152 7.10 1.61 -1.86
C TYR A 152 6.38 0.62 -0.94
N ASP A 153 5.09 0.84 -0.68
CA ASP A 153 4.29 -0.07 0.15
C ASP A 153 4.21 -1.48 -0.46
N LEU A 154 4.12 -1.58 -1.79
CA LEU A 154 4.17 -2.89 -2.45
C LEU A 154 5.54 -3.56 -2.23
N LEU A 155 6.64 -2.86 -2.47
CA LEU A 155 7.99 -3.43 -2.33
C LEU A 155 8.28 -3.89 -0.89
N ASP A 156 7.91 -3.09 0.11
CA ASP A 156 8.05 -3.44 1.54
C ASP A 156 7.30 -4.74 1.86
N ILE A 157 6.08 -4.89 1.31
CA ILE A 157 5.30 -6.13 1.44
C ILE A 157 5.98 -7.31 0.72
N LEU A 158 6.55 -7.11 -0.47
CA LEU A 158 7.24 -8.16 -1.21
C LEU A 158 8.47 -8.69 -0.46
N GLU A 159 9.27 -7.81 0.15
CA GLU A 159 10.43 -8.19 0.97
C GLU A 159 10.03 -8.93 2.26
N VAL A 160 8.82 -8.70 2.77
CA VAL A 160 8.27 -9.50 3.87
C VAL A 160 8.00 -10.94 3.44
N TYR A 161 7.52 -11.17 2.20
CA TYR A 161 7.28 -12.52 1.67
C TYR A 161 8.54 -13.22 1.18
N VAL A 162 9.39 -12.49 0.46
CA VAL A 162 10.60 -12.99 -0.18
C VAL A 162 11.71 -11.96 0.07
N PRO A 163 12.49 -12.08 1.16
CA PRO A 163 13.46 -11.05 1.59
C PRO A 163 14.52 -10.68 0.55
N THR A 164 14.85 -11.59 -0.36
CA THR A 164 15.88 -11.40 -1.39
C THR A 164 15.30 -10.99 -2.74
N CYS A 165 14.00 -10.71 -2.84
CA CYS A 165 13.35 -10.46 -4.14
C CYS A 165 13.84 -9.20 -4.85
N LEU A 166 14.52 -8.30 -4.14
CA LEU A 166 15.06 -7.05 -4.68
C LEU A 166 16.57 -7.07 -4.96
N ASP A 167 17.29 -8.14 -4.62
CA ASP A 167 18.75 -8.21 -4.68
C ASP A 167 19.30 -8.01 -6.11
N GLU A 168 18.55 -8.48 -7.11
CA GLU A 168 18.91 -8.35 -8.52
C GLU A 168 18.45 -7.01 -9.15
N PHE A 169 17.80 -6.14 -8.37
CA PHE A 169 17.22 -4.89 -8.85
C PHE A 169 17.80 -3.66 -8.12
N PRO A 170 19.09 -3.29 -8.34
CA PRO A 170 19.69 -2.10 -7.75
C PRO A 170 18.91 -0.79 -7.94
N PRO A 171 18.21 -0.54 -9.07
CA PRO A 171 17.34 0.64 -9.21
C PRO A 171 16.22 0.69 -8.15
N LEU A 172 15.62 -0.47 -7.82
CA LEU A 172 14.54 -0.58 -6.84
C LEU A 172 15.06 -0.43 -5.40
N GLN A 173 16.22 -1.01 -5.08
CA GLN A 173 16.88 -0.79 -3.79
C GLN A 173 17.18 0.69 -3.55
N ARG A 174 17.77 1.38 -4.54
CA ARG A 174 18.00 2.84 -4.46
C ARG A 174 16.71 3.65 -4.35
N PHE A 175 15.60 3.14 -4.90
CA PHE A 175 14.29 3.76 -4.76
C PHE A 175 13.79 3.68 -3.31
N ILE A 176 13.87 2.50 -2.68
CA ILE A 176 13.51 2.31 -1.28
C ILE A 176 14.35 3.21 -0.38
N GLU A 177 15.68 3.15 -0.50
CA GLU A 177 16.59 3.98 0.31
C GLU A 177 16.25 5.48 0.22
N ARG A 178 15.93 5.95 -0.99
CA ARG A 178 15.56 7.34 -1.23
C ARG A 178 14.20 7.69 -0.61
N PHE A 179 13.22 6.80 -0.72
CA PHE A 179 11.89 7.00 -0.17
C PHE A 179 11.93 7.04 1.36
N GLU A 180 12.63 6.09 1.99
CA GLU A 180 12.82 6.03 3.44
C GLU A 180 13.63 7.21 3.99
N ALA A 181 14.52 7.78 3.18
CA ALA A 181 15.31 8.97 3.55
C ALA A 181 14.49 10.28 3.56
N LEU A 182 13.26 10.31 3.03
CA LEU A 182 12.41 11.49 3.09
C LEU A 182 12.14 11.88 4.55
N PRO A 183 12.42 13.11 5.00
CA PRO A 183 12.47 13.43 6.44
C PRO A 183 11.21 13.07 7.23
N LYS A 184 10.02 13.34 6.67
CA LYS A 184 8.74 13.00 7.30
C LYS A 184 8.45 11.50 7.29
N ILE A 185 8.83 10.80 6.22
CA ILE A 185 8.71 9.34 6.12
C ILE A 185 9.67 8.68 7.11
N LYS A 186 10.95 9.05 7.12
CA LYS A 186 11.94 8.56 8.07
C LYS A 186 11.45 8.68 9.52
N LYS A 187 10.92 9.85 9.88
CA LYS A 187 10.34 10.10 11.21
C LYS A 187 9.15 9.17 11.48
N TYR A 188 8.23 9.03 10.54
CA TYR A 188 7.07 8.17 10.69
C TYR A 188 7.45 6.68 10.80
N LEU A 189 8.36 6.19 9.96
CA LEU A 189 8.82 4.80 9.99
C LEU A 189 9.47 4.45 11.34
N ALA A 190 10.12 5.41 12.00
CA ALA A 190 10.71 5.25 13.33
C ALA A 190 9.70 5.38 14.50
N SER A 191 8.45 5.78 14.24
CA SER A 191 7.44 5.97 15.28
C SER A 191 6.93 4.64 15.85
N GLU A 192 6.53 4.65 17.12
CA GLU A 192 5.90 3.48 17.77
C GLU A 192 4.65 3.00 17.01
N GLN A 193 3.86 3.93 16.48
CA GLN A 193 2.67 3.63 15.68
C GLN A 193 2.99 2.77 14.47
N HIS A 194 4.10 3.04 13.78
CA HIS A 194 4.54 2.25 12.63
C HIS A 194 5.17 0.93 13.09
N GLN A 195 6.06 0.97 14.09
CA GLN A 195 6.75 -0.22 14.58
C GLN A 195 5.79 -1.29 15.12
N ALA A 196 4.66 -0.89 15.73
CA ALA A 196 3.66 -1.81 16.26
C ALA A 196 3.00 -2.70 15.19
N VAL A 197 3.02 -2.29 13.91
CA VAL A 197 2.40 -3.01 12.79
C VAL A 197 3.41 -3.40 11.71
N LYS A 198 4.71 -3.18 11.96
CA LYS A 198 5.77 -3.53 11.02
C LYS A 198 5.74 -5.04 10.74
N ASN A 199 5.96 -5.42 9.48
CA ASN A 199 5.94 -6.81 9.00
C ASN A 199 4.59 -7.54 9.19
N GLN A 200 3.49 -6.81 9.33
CA GLN A 200 2.12 -7.35 9.36
C GLN A 200 1.35 -6.85 8.13
N PRO A 201 1.64 -7.40 6.93
CA PRO A 201 1.06 -6.90 5.68
C PRO A 201 -0.46 -7.15 5.58
N ASN A 202 -0.97 -8.16 6.29
CA ASN A 202 -2.38 -8.55 6.24
C ASN A 202 -3.03 -8.62 7.62
N ASN A 203 -4.37 -8.66 7.62
CA ASN A 203 -5.13 -8.82 8.85
C ASN A 203 -5.08 -10.27 9.37
N LYS A 204 -5.69 -10.48 10.55
CA LYS A 204 -5.69 -11.77 11.27
C LYS A 204 -6.39 -12.92 10.52
N SER A 205 -7.23 -12.64 9.52
CA SER A 205 -7.94 -13.68 8.77
C SER A 205 -7.17 -14.16 7.53
N ALA A 206 -6.03 -13.57 7.22
CA ALA A 206 -5.20 -14.00 6.10
C ALA A 206 -4.54 -15.37 6.38
N TYR A 207 -4.42 -16.20 5.34
CA TYR A 207 -3.72 -17.48 5.41
C TYR A 207 -2.19 -17.31 5.35
N MET A 208 -1.72 -16.18 4.79
CA MET A 208 -0.30 -15.83 4.70
C MET A 208 -0.08 -14.38 5.17
N GLY A 209 1.01 -14.11 5.88
CA GLY A 209 1.41 -12.75 6.27
C GLY A 209 0.53 -12.04 7.30
N ASN A 210 -0.03 -12.81 8.22
CA ASN A 210 -0.65 -12.30 9.45
C ASN A 210 0.39 -11.93 10.53
N SER A 211 1.62 -12.48 10.47
CA SER A 211 2.79 -12.03 11.23
C SER A 211 4.08 -12.62 10.65
N TYR A 212 5.07 -11.78 10.33
CA TYR A 212 6.45 -12.22 10.07
C TYR A 212 7.39 -11.65 11.12
N VAL A 213 8.19 -12.52 11.74
CA VAL A 213 9.34 -12.11 12.54
C VAL A 213 10.53 -12.06 11.57
N LYS A 214 11.11 -10.86 11.39
CA LYS A 214 12.43 -10.73 10.76
C LYS A 214 13.51 -11.07 11.79
#